data_AF-D2HDR9-F1
#
_entry.id   AF-D2HDR9-F1
#
_cell.length_a   1.000
_cell.length_b   1.000
_cell.length_c   1.000
_cell.angle_alpha   90.00
_cell.angle_beta   90.00
_cell.angle_gamma   90.00
#
_symmetry.space_group_name_H-M   'P 1'
#
loop_
_entity.id
_entity.type
_entity.pdbx_description
1 polymer ?
#
loop_
_entity_poly.entity_id
_entity_poly.type
_entity_poly.pdbx_seq_one_letter_code
_entity_poly.pdbx_strand_id
1 'polypeptide(L)'
;TTFFHHVNLQYSTISEFCTGEACQTMAVCNTQYYWYDERGKKVKCTAPQYVDFVMSSVQKLVTDEDVFPTKYGREFPSSFESLVKKICKYLFHVLAHIYWSHFKETLALELHGHLNTLYVHFILFAREFNLLDPKETAVMDDLTEVLCSGGGRGGGGGDGAGGGGAGAQNHGKER
;
A
#
# COMPACT_ATOMS: atom_id res chain seq x y z
N THR A 1 8.22 -3.31 -13.48
CA THR A 1 9.49 -3.32 -12.72
C THR A 1 9.72 -2.05 -11.89
N THR A 2 9.24 -0.88 -12.33
CA THR A 2 9.43 0.43 -11.64
C THR A 2 9.10 0.44 -10.15
N PHE A 3 7.94 -0.08 -9.73
CA PHE A 3 7.58 -0.12 -8.31
C PHE A 3 8.56 -0.93 -7.48
N PHE A 4 9.03 -2.09 -7.98
CA PHE A 4 10.01 -2.90 -7.28
C PHE A 4 11.30 -2.11 -7.03
N HIS A 5 11.83 -1.41 -8.03
CA HIS A 5 13.05 -0.60 -7.85
C HIS A 5 12.86 0.54 -6.84
N HIS A 6 11.73 1.26 -6.88
CA HIS A 6 11.50 2.36 -5.96
C HIS A 6 11.24 1.89 -4.52
N VAL A 7 10.50 0.78 -4.34
CA VAL A 7 10.30 0.20 -3.00
C VAL A 7 11.62 -0.32 -2.44
N ASN A 8 12.43 -0.97 -3.26
CA ASN A 8 13.77 -1.42 -2.86
C ASN A 8 14.67 -0.24 -2.48
N LEU A 9 14.68 0.83 -3.27
CA LEU A 9 15.45 2.04 -2.97
C LEU A 9 14.98 2.69 -1.66
N GLN A 10 13.67 2.83 -1.48
CA GLN A 10 13.09 3.43 -0.28
C GLN A 10 13.42 2.61 0.97
N TYR A 11 13.28 1.29 0.92
CA TYR A 11 13.66 0.42 2.03
C TYR A 11 15.16 0.49 2.33
N SER A 12 16.01 0.55 1.29
CA SER A 12 17.46 0.62 1.45
C SER A 12 17.91 1.84 2.26
N THR A 13 17.14 2.93 2.25
CA THR A 13 17.44 4.13 3.05
C THR A 13 17.25 3.95 4.56
N ILE A 14 16.46 2.96 4.97
CA ILE A 14 16.15 2.71 6.39
C ILE A 14 16.60 1.33 6.88
N SER A 15 17.26 0.54 6.03
CA SER A 15 17.54 -0.88 6.30
C SER A 15 18.43 -1.09 7.52
N GLU A 16 19.32 -0.14 7.84
CA GLU A 16 20.16 -0.19 9.04
C GLU A 16 19.37 -0.08 10.35
N PHE A 17 18.18 0.54 10.31
CA PHE A 17 17.29 0.67 11.47
C PHE A 17 16.32 -0.51 11.61
N CYS A 18 16.10 -1.26 10.52
CA CYS A 18 15.25 -2.44 10.51
C CYS A 18 16.06 -3.69 10.93
N THR A 19 16.21 -3.89 12.24
CA THR A 19 16.99 -5.02 12.79
C THR A 19 16.10 -6.15 13.31
N GLY A 20 16.67 -7.34 13.52
CA GLY A 20 15.95 -8.46 14.13
C GLY A 20 15.52 -8.21 15.57
N GLU A 21 16.15 -7.26 16.27
CA GLU A 21 15.77 -6.84 17.62
C GLU A 21 14.62 -5.83 17.59
N ALA A 22 14.70 -4.83 16.71
CA ALA A 22 13.66 -3.82 16.55
C ALA A 22 12.38 -4.40 15.93
N CYS A 23 12.55 -5.27 14.93
CA CYS A 23 11.46 -5.82 14.12
C CYS A 23 11.50 -7.35 14.08
N GLN A 24 11.22 -7.97 15.23
CA GLN A 24 11.23 -9.43 15.41
C GLN A 24 10.26 -10.18 14.48
N THR A 25 9.24 -9.49 13.96
CA THR A 25 8.27 -10.05 13.00
C THR A 25 7.90 -9.01 11.96
N MET A 26 7.56 -9.46 10.75
CA MET A 26 6.97 -8.60 9.72
C MET A 26 5.50 -8.32 10.08
N ALA A 27 5.24 -7.21 10.75
CA ALA A 27 3.90 -6.83 11.20
C ALA A 27 3.62 -5.34 10.99
N VAL A 28 2.35 -5.03 10.78
CA VAL A 28 1.79 -3.69 10.65
C VAL A 28 0.54 -3.63 11.51
N CYS A 29 0.49 -2.71 12.47
CA CYS A 29 -0.55 -2.67 13.49
C CYS A 29 -0.68 -4.02 14.21
N ASN A 30 -1.87 -4.64 14.16
CA ASN A 30 -2.17 -5.95 14.73
C ASN A 30 -2.09 -7.09 13.68
N THR A 31 -1.67 -6.79 12.45
CA THR A 31 -1.62 -7.74 11.33
C THR A 31 -0.19 -8.18 11.09
N GLN A 32 0.05 -9.49 11.15
CA GLN A 32 1.36 -10.09 10.86
C GLN A 32 1.38 -10.72 9.47
N TYR A 33 2.38 -10.36 8.67
CA TYR A 33 2.63 -10.95 7.36
C TYR A 33 3.57 -12.16 7.50
N TYR A 34 3.27 -13.22 6.74
CA TYR A 34 4.03 -14.46 6.78
C TYR A 34 4.64 -14.77 5.42
N TRP A 35 5.88 -15.27 5.46
CA TRP A 35 6.53 -15.79 4.27
C TRP A 35 6.22 -17.28 4.13
N TYR A 36 6.00 -17.70 2.89
CA TYR A 36 5.80 -19.10 2.53
C TYR A 36 6.89 -19.47 1.53
N ASP A 37 7.63 -20.55 1.82
CA ASP A 37 8.65 -21.05 0.91
C ASP A 37 8.03 -21.66 -0.37
N GLU A 38 8.88 -22.08 -1.30
CA GLU A 38 8.45 -22.71 -2.57
C GLU A 38 7.65 -24.01 -2.35
N ARG A 39 7.71 -24.60 -1.16
CA ARG A 39 6.95 -25.81 -0.77
C ARG A 39 5.64 -25.48 -0.05
N GLY A 40 5.30 -24.19 0.08
CA GLY A 40 4.12 -23.71 0.78
C GLY A 40 4.22 -23.79 2.30
N LYS A 41 5.42 -23.98 2.88
CA LYS A 41 5.62 -24.01 4.33
C LYS A 41 5.82 -22.59 4.85
N LYS A 42 5.08 -22.26 5.90
CA LYS A 42 5.24 -21.00 6.65
C LYS A 42 6.64 -20.93 7.28
N VAL A 43 7.38 -19.87 6.97
CA VAL A 43 8.72 -19.59 7.49
C VAL A 43 8.62 -18.52 8.58
N LYS A 44 9.19 -18.80 9.75
CA LYS A 44 9.39 -17.78 10.78
C LYS A 44 10.61 -16.96 10.40
N CYS A 45 10.42 -15.65 10.29
CA CYS A 45 11.47 -14.69 9.95
C CYS A 45 11.20 -13.35 10.63
N THR A 46 12.26 -12.59 10.87
CA THR A 46 12.18 -11.19 11.28
C THR A 46 11.72 -10.32 10.11
N ALA A 47 11.32 -9.07 10.37
CA ALA A 47 10.96 -8.16 9.28
C ALA A 47 12.09 -7.96 8.24
N PRO A 48 13.37 -7.71 8.62
CA PRO A 48 14.42 -7.55 7.60
C PRO A 48 14.62 -8.82 6.77
N GLN A 49 14.57 -10.01 7.39
CA GLN A 49 14.63 -11.28 6.67
C GLN A 49 13.45 -11.45 5.70
N TYR A 50 12.25 -11.04 6.12
CA TYR A 50 11.07 -11.05 5.25
C TYR A 50 11.29 -10.17 4.02
N VAL A 51 11.80 -8.95 4.23
CA VAL A 51 12.09 -8.01 3.14
C VAL A 51 13.14 -8.59 2.19
N ASP A 52 14.20 -9.22 2.70
CA ASP A 52 15.21 -9.90 1.87
C ASP A 52 14.60 -10.99 0.98
N PHE A 53 13.70 -11.81 1.54
CA PHE A 53 12.97 -12.83 0.78
C PHE A 53 12.07 -12.22 -0.29
N VAL A 54 11.36 -11.14 0.03
CA VAL A 54 10.53 -10.40 -0.92
C VAL A 54 11.39 -9.85 -2.05
N MET A 55 12.46 -9.11 -1.75
CA MET A 55 13.29 -8.48 -2.77
C MET A 55 13.93 -9.53 -3.69
N SER A 56 14.47 -10.60 -3.11
CA SER A 56 15.06 -11.71 -3.87
C SER A 56 14.03 -12.42 -4.75
N SER A 57 12.85 -12.71 -4.22
CA SER A 57 11.79 -13.39 -4.96
C SER A 57 11.22 -12.52 -6.08
N VAL A 58 10.99 -11.23 -5.82
CA VAL A 58 10.47 -10.31 -6.84
C VAL A 58 11.52 -10.08 -7.92
N GLN A 59 12.79 -9.87 -7.55
CA GLN A 59 13.89 -9.76 -8.50
C GLN A 59 13.93 -10.96 -9.44
N LYS A 60 13.92 -12.19 -8.90
CA LYS A 60 13.91 -13.43 -9.69
C LYS A 60 12.76 -13.44 -10.70
N LEU A 61 11.54 -13.11 -10.25
CA LEU A 61 10.35 -13.10 -11.12
C LEU A 61 10.43 -12.03 -12.22
N VAL A 62 10.85 -10.81 -11.89
CA VAL A 62 10.85 -9.70 -12.86
C VAL A 62 11.97 -9.79 -13.90
N THR A 63 13.01 -10.59 -13.63
CA THR A 63 14.10 -10.87 -14.58
C THR A 63 13.95 -12.19 -15.32
N ASP A 64 12.95 -12.99 -14.99
CA ASP A 64 12.69 -14.27 -15.64
C ASP A 64 12.04 -14.02 -17.01
N GLU A 65 12.72 -14.38 -18.11
CA GLU A 65 12.21 -14.22 -19.47
C GLU A 65 11.01 -15.12 -19.79
N ASP A 66 10.74 -16.15 -18.98
CA ASP A 66 9.55 -16.98 -19.11
C ASP A 66 8.35 -16.37 -18.36
N VAL A 67 8.58 -15.42 -17.45
CA VAL A 67 7.52 -14.66 -16.75
C VAL A 67 7.29 -13.30 -17.41
N PHE A 68 8.37 -12.58 -17.75
CA PHE A 68 8.36 -11.30 -18.46
C PHE A 68 9.15 -11.43 -19.77
N PRO A 69 8.51 -11.94 -20.85
CA PRO A 69 9.19 -12.13 -22.12
C PRO A 69 9.73 -10.83 -22.70
N THR A 70 11.02 -10.83 -23.06
CA THR A 70 11.73 -9.69 -23.67
C THR A 70 11.86 -9.83 -25.19
N LYS A 71 11.59 -11.03 -25.73
CA LYS A 71 11.76 -11.39 -27.13
C LYS A 71 10.42 -11.33 -27.87
N TYR A 72 10.44 -10.78 -29.08
CA TYR A 72 9.26 -10.72 -29.94
C TYR A 72 8.68 -12.11 -30.20
N GLY A 73 7.34 -12.21 -30.20
CA GLY A 73 6.62 -13.46 -30.49
C GLY A 73 6.51 -14.44 -29.31
N ARG A 74 7.01 -14.08 -28.12
CA ARG A 74 6.73 -14.83 -26.89
C ARG A 74 5.53 -14.23 -26.15
N GLU A 75 4.63 -15.10 -25.74
CA GLU A 75 3.44 -14.72 -24.96
C GLU A 75 3.73 -14.78 -23.45
N PHE A 76 2.98 -14.02 -22.66
CA PHE A 76 3.01 -14.12 -21.21
C PHE A 76 2.45 -15.47 -20.74
N PRO A 77 2.95 -16.03 -19.63
CA PRO A 77 2.42 -17.28 -19.10
C PRO A 77 0.98 -17.11 -18.63
N SER A 78 0.19 -18.19 -18.65
CA SER A 78 -1.19 -18.19 -18.15
C SER A 78 -1.30 -17.82 -16.67
N SER A 79 -0.21 -17.96 -15.91
CA SER A 79 -0.10 -17.57 -14.50
C SER A 79 0.29 -16.10 -14.29
N PHE A 80 0.53 -15.33 -15.35
CA PHE A 80 1.09 -13.97 -15.27
C PHE A 80 0.34 -13.06 -14.30
N GLU A 81 -0.99 -12.98 -14.42
CA GLU A 81 -1.81 -12.14 -13.54
C GLU A 81 -1.65 -12.53 -12.06
N SER A 82 -1.64 -13.82 -11.76
CA SER A 82 -1.44 -14.33 -10.39
C SER A 82 -0.06 -13.98 -9.84
N LEU A 83 0.97 -13.99 -10.71
CA LEU A 83 2.33 -13.60 -10.35
C LEU A 83 2.42 -12.09 -10.10
N VAL A 84 1.80 -11.25 -10.93
CA VAL A 84 1.75 -9.80 -10.72
C VAL A 84 1.04 -9.44 -9.42
N LYS A 85 -0.12 -10.06 -9.13
CA LYS A 85 -0.83 -9.89 -7.84
C LYS A 85 0.05 -10.28 -6.66
N LYS A 86 0.79 -11.40 -6.77
CA LYS A 86 1.74 -11.84 -5.74
C LYS A 86 2.88 -10.83 -5.53
N ILE A 87 3.45 -10.29 -6.61
CA ILE A 87 4.49 -9.26 -6.56
C ILE A 87 3.94 -8.00 -5.86
N CYS A 88 2.79 -7.48 -6.31
CA CYS A 88 2.17 -6.30 -5.71
C CYS A 88 1.89 -6.50 -4.22
N LYS A 89 1.35 -7.65 -3.81
CA LYS A 89 1.10 -7.95 -2.40
C LYS A 89 2.38 -7.84 -1.56
N TYR A 90 3.47 -8.45 -2.01
CA TYR A 90 4.71 -8.42 -1.28
C TYR A 90 5.34 -7.02 -1.22
N LEU A 91 5.29 -6.25 -2.31
CA LEU A 91 5.75 -4.86 -2.29
C LEU A 91 4.89 -3.98 -1.37
N PHE A 92 3.58 -4.22 -1.32
CA PHE A 92 2.68 -3.54 -0.39
C PHE A 92 3.08 -3.80 1.07
N HIS A 93 3.39 -5.06 1.43
CA HIS A 93 3.84 -5.38 2.79
C HIS A 93 5.07 -4.56 3.20
N VAL A 94 6.05 -4.42 2.29
CA VAL A 94 7.26 -3.62 2.55
C VAL A 94 6.91 -2.15 2.76
N LEU A 95 6.08 -1.57 1.88
CA LEU A 95 5.62 -0.18 2.02
C LEU A 95 4.89 0.05 3.35
N ALA A 96 3.94 -0.82 3.68
CA ALA A 96 3.17 -0.74 4.92
C ALA A 96 4.09 -0.83 6.15
N HIS A 97 5.09 -1.70 6.12
CA HIS A 97 6.07 -1.82 7.18
C HIS A 97 6.95 -0.56 7.34
N ILE A 98 7.37 0.08 6.23
CA ILE A 98 8.12 1.33 6.30
C ILE A 98 7.29 2.42 6.99
N TYR A 99 6.02 2.59 6.62
CA TYR A 99 5.14 3.57 7.28
C TYR A 99 4.88 3.27 8.75
N TRP A 100 4.71 1.99 9.09
CA TRP A 100 4.36 1.62 10.45
C TRP A 100 5.55 1.67 11.40
N SER A 101 6.67 1.09 11.00
CA SER A 101 7.81 0.84 11.88
C SER A 101 8.94 1.86 11.71
N HIS A 102 9.05 2.51 10.54
CA HIS A 102 10.23 3.29 10.15
C HIS A 102 9.91 4.69 9.64
N PHE A 103 8.72 5.22 9.94
CA PHE A 103 8.33 6.55 9.48
C PHE A 103 9.13 7.66 10.17
N LYS A 104 9.57 7.45 11.42
CA LYS A 104 10.39 8.44 12.15
C LYS A 104 11.74 8.64 11.47
N GLU A 105 12.38 7.55 11.08
CA GLU A 105 13.64 7.52 10.35
C GLU A 105 13.45 8.11 8.95
N THR A 106 12.37 7.73 8.26
CA THR A 106 12.00 8.32 6.96
C THR A 106 11.81 9.83 7.04
N LEU A 107 11.19 10.33 8.12
CA LEU A 107 11.00 11.76 8.36
C LEU A 107 12.33 12.45 8.67
N ALA A 108 13.18 11.85 9.50
CA ALA A 108 14.50 12.39 9.85
C ALA A 108 15.44 12.49 8.64
N LEU A 109 15.29 11.61 7.65
CA LEU A 109 16.00 11.66 6.37
C LEU A 109 15.34 12.59 5.34
N GLU A 110 14.23 13.25 5.69
CA GLU A 110 13.43 14.10 4.80
C GLU A 110 12.86 13.37 3.56
N LEU A 111 12.71 12.04 3.63
CA LEU A 111 12.27 11.21 2.50
C LEU A 111 10.75 10.95 2.46
N HIS A 112 10.00 11.47 3.41
CA HIS A 112 8.56 11.23 3.55
C HIS A 112 7.76 11.66 2.29
N GLY A 113 8.16 12.73 1.59
CA GLY A 113 7.52 13.14 0.33
C GLY A 113 7.68 12.11 -0.79
N HIS A 114 8.85 11.47 -0.88
CA HIS A 114 9.11 10.39 -1.84
C HIS A 114 8.30 9.13 -1.50
N LEU A 115 8.29 8.74 -0.23
CA LEU A 115 7.49 7.61 0.26
C LEU A 115 5.99 7.82 -0.01
N ASN A 116 5.46 9.03 0.25
CA ASN A 116 4.06 9.39 -0.01
C ASN A 116 3.71 9.28 -1.50
N THR A 117 4.53 9.87 -2.37
CA THR A 117 4.30 9.83 -3.81
C THR A 117 4.34 8.40 -4.35
N LEU A 118 5.34 7.61 -3.92
CA LEU A 118 5.47 6.21 -4.27
C LEU A 118 4.23 5.41 -3.82
N TYR A 119 3.80 5.59 -2.58
CA TYR A 119 2.65 4.89 -2.02
C TYR A 119 1.35 5.24 -2.72
N VAL A 120 1.06 6.53 -2.95
CA VAL A 120 -0.15 6.98 -3.64
C VAL A 120 -0.20 6.41 -5.04
N HIS A 121 0.90 6.50 -5.81
CA HIS A 121 0.93 5.94 -7.15
C HIS A 121 0.75 4.41 -7.12
N PHE A 122 1.40 3.73 -6.18
CA PHE A 122 1.29 2.29 -6.02
C PHE A 122 -0.14 1.84 -5.70
N ILE A 123 -0.81 2.48 -4.73
CA ILE A 123 -2.16 2.06 -4.31
C ILE A 123 -3.22 2.39 -5.36
N LEU A 124 -3.09 3.53 -6.05
CA LEU A 124 -3.99 3.87 -7.16
C LEU A 124 -3.82 2.90 -8.33
N PHE A 125 -2.57 2.56 -8.69
CA PHE A 125 -2.29 1.55 -9.72
C PHE A 125 -2.84 0.18 -9.32
N ALA A 126 -2.62 -0.25 -8.07
CA ALA A 126 -3.13 -1.52 -7.59
C ALA A 126 -4.67 -1.59 -7.59
N ARG A 127 -5.35 -0.49 -7.30
CA ARG A 127 -6.82 -0.39 -7.35
C ARG A 127 -7.34 -0.44 -8.78
N GLU A 128 -6.75 0.33 -9.69
CA GLU A 128 -7.16 0.39 -11.11
C GLU A 128 -7.14 -0.99 -11.76
N PHE A 129 -6.11 -1.80 -11.47
CA PHE A 129 -5.92 -3.12 -12.06
C PHE A 129 -6.34 -4.28 -11.13
N ASN A 130 -7.02 -4.00 -10.01
CA ASN A 130 -7.46 -4.99 -9.04
C ASN A 130 -6.36 -5.98 -8.60
N LEU A 131 -5.17 -5.44 -8.28
CA LEU A 131 -3.96 -6.21 -7.99
C LEU A 131 -3.81 -6.60 -6.52
N LEU A 132 -4.59 -6.00 -5.63
CA LEU A 132 -4.57 -6.23 -4.19
C LEU A 132 -5.99 -6.48 -3.68
N ASP A 133 -6.13 -7.40 -2.72
CA ASP A 133 -7.39 -7.60 -2.01
C ASP A 133 -7.63 -6.40 -1.07
N PRO A 134 -8.82 -5.76 -1.10
CA PRO A 134 -9.15 -4.67 -0.18
C PRO A 134 -8.92 -5.02 1.30
N LYS A 135 -9.09 -6.28 1.70
CA LYS A 135 -8.84 -6.73 3.07
C LYS A 135 -7.36 -6.67 3.44
N GLU A 136 -6.47 -6.88 2.47
CA GLU A 136 -5.02 -6.78 2.66
C GLU A 136 -4.63 -5.31 2.87
N THR A 137 -5.24 -4.40 2.10
CA THR A 137 -4.89 -2.97 2.17
C THR A 137 -5.54 -2.22 3.32
N ALA A 138 -6.57 -2.80 3.95
CA ALA A 138 -7.40 -2.17 4.98
C ALA A 138 -6.60 -1.57 6.15
N VAL A 139 -5.46 -2.18 6.51
CA VAL A 139 -4.60 -1.67 7.60
C VAL A 139 -3.98 -0.30 7.29
N MET A 140 -4.05 0.15 6.05
CA MET A 140 -3.53 1.44 5.58
C MET A 140 -4.65 2.36 5.05
N ASP A 141 -5.93 2.06 5.29
CA ASP A 141 -7.05 2.83 4.73
C ASP A 141 -7.04 4.29 5.19
N ASP A 142 -6.83 4.55 6.49
CA ASP A 142 -6.75 5.92 7.04
C ASP A 142 -5.65 6.74 6.35
N LEU A 143 -4.46 6.14 6.16
CA LEU A 143 -3.37 6.80 5.44
C LEU A 143 -3.75 7.05 3.98
N THR A 144 -4.37 6.06 3.33
CA THR A 144 -4.78 6.18 1.93
C THR A 144 -5.80 7.29 1.75
N GLU A 145 -6.77 7.40 2.66
CA GLU A 145 -7.77 8.47 2.64
C GLU A 145 -7.08 9.84 2.73
N VAL A 146 -6.17 10.03 3.69
CA VAL A 146 -5.47 11.30 3.87
C VAL A 146 -4.62 11.67 2.65
N LEU A 147 -3.82 10.72 2.13
CA LEU A 147 -2.90 10.99 1.03
C LEU A 147 -3.61 11.17 -0.32
N CYS A 148 -4.70 10.44 -0.57
CA CYS A 148 -5.46 10.56 -1.82
C CYS A 148 -6.46 11.73 -1.81
N SER A 149 -6.95 12.15 -0.65
CA SER A 149 -7.92 13.27 -0.53
C SER A 149 -7.28 14.66 -0.61
N GLY A 150 -5.95 14.74 -0.54
CA GLY A 150 -5.18 16.00 -0.57
C GLY A 150 -5.16 16.73 -1.93
N GLY A 151 -5.70 16.13 -3.00
CA GLY A 151 -5.77 16.73 -4.34
C GLY A 151 -6.93 17.70 -4.57
N GLY A 152 -7.81 17.93 -3.59
CA GLY A 152 -9.01 18.75 -3.81
C GLY A 152 -9.79 19.11 -2.56
N ARG A 153 -9.20 19.90 -1.65
CA ARG A 153 -9.97 20.72 -0.69
C ARG A 153 -9.44 22.15 -0.65
N GLY A 154 -9.52 22.81 -1.79
CA GLY A 154 -9.72 24.25 -1.83
C GLY A 154 -11.23 24.52 -1.89
N GLY A 155 -11.77 25.19 -0.87
CA GLY A 155 -13.08 25.86 -0.92
C GLY A 155 -14.26 25.09 -0.31
N GLY A 156 -14.91 25.73 0.68
CA GLY A 156 -16.32 25.43 0.99
C GLY A 156 -16.67 25.09 2.45
N GLY A 157 -16.07 25.75 3.43
CA GLY A 157 -16.66 25.82 4.78
C GLY A 157 -17.85 26.79 4.77
N GLY A 158 -19.01 26.32 4.32
CA GLY A 158 -20.28 27.04 4.43
C GLY A 158 -20.98 26.62 5.72
N ASP A 159 -20.65 27.27 6.82
CA ASP A 159 -21.37 27.11 8.09
C ASP A 159 -22.38 28.24 8.29
N GLY A 160 -23.66 27.85 8.33
CA GLY A 160 -24.57 28.22 9.42
C GLY A 160 -25.26 29.59 9.41
N ALA A 161 -26.56 29.59 9.11
CA ALA A 161 -27.52 30.41 9.85
C ALA A 161 -28.93 29.79 9.77
N GLY A 162 -29.24 28.92 10.72
CA GLY A 162 -30.62 28.55 11.05
C GLY A 162 -31.26 29.67 11.87
N GLY A 163 -32.31 30.30 11.34
CA GLY A 163 -33.17 31.26 12.04
C GLY A 163 -34.53 30.66 12.34
N GLY A 164 -34.88 30.61 13.63
CA GLY A 164 -36.11 30.05 14.18
C GLY A 164 -37.40 30.77 13.75
N GLY A 165 -38.51 30.05 13.92
CA GLY A 165 -39.81 30.38 13.33
C GLY A 165 -40.69 31.35 14.12
N ALA A 166 -41.89 31.58 13.56
CA ALA A 166 -43.13 31.96 14.24
C ALA A 166 -44.29 31.96 13.23
N GLY A 167 -45.51 31.61 13.67
CA GLY A 167 -46.73 32.19 13.09
C GLY A 167 -47.77 31.25 12.46
N ALA A 168 -48.47 30.50 13.32
CA ALA A 168 -49.94 30.36 13.43
C ALA A 168 -50.91 30.41 12.20
N GLN A 169 -51.96 29.59 12.34
CA GLN A 169 -53.36 29.72 11.85
C GLN A 169 -53.84 28.96 10.59
N ASN A 170 -54.35 27.74 10.84
CA ASN A 170 -55.78 27.39 10.82
C ASN A 170 -56.67 27.87 9.62
N HIS A 171 -57.05 26.97 8.71
CA HIS A 171 -58.47 26.60 8.46
C HIS A 171 -58.58 25.54 7.35
N GLY A 172 -59.30 24.46 7.63
CA GLY A 172 -59.87 23.62 6.59
C GLY A 172 -61.15 24.24 6.02
N LYS A 173 -61.43 23.98 4.74
CA LYS A 173 -62.80 23.88 4.21
C LYS A 173 -62.85 23.07 2.91
N GLU A 174 -63.49 21.91 3.02
CA GLU A 174 -64.36 21.22 2.07
C GLU A 174 -64.48 21.76 0.62
N ARG A 175 -64.13 20.95 -0.38
CA ARG A 175 -65.04 20.20 -1.28
C ARG A 175 -64.29 19.65 -2.49
#